data_AF-A0A172XYQ5-F1
#
_entry.id   AF-A0A172XYQ5-F1
#
_cell.length_a   1.000
_cell.length_b   1.000
_cell.length_c   1.000
_cell.angle_alpha   90.00
_cell.angle_beta   90.00
_cell.angle_gamma   90.00
#
_symmetry.space_group_name_H-M   'P 1'
#
loop_
_entity.id
_entity.type
_entity.pdbx_description
1 polymer ?
#
loop_
_entity_poly.entity_id
_entity_poly.type
_entity_poly.pdbx_seq_one_letter_code
_entity_poly.pdbx_strand_id
1 'polypeptide(L)' 'MKNIKQKLFNFYWKIYISIEYFKTFKCLPKSIKLTDNKNQPIVNGYLCAFKLKGMFDFENIITDIY' A
#
# COMPACT_ATOMS: atom_id res chain seq x y z
N MET A 1 19.35 14.75 -2.16
CA MET A 1 18.39 15.35 -1.20
C MET A 1 17.02 14.71 -1.42
N LYS A 2 16.49 13.91 -0.48
CA LYS A 2 15.16 13.30 -0.63
C LYS A 2 14.10 14.41 -0.59
N ASN A 3 13.48 14.68 -1.74
CA ASN A 3 12.54 15.78 -1.98
C ASN A 3 11.44 15.79 -0.90
N ILE A 4 11.23 16.93 -0.25
CA ILE A 4 10.16 17.15 0.74
C ILE A 4 8.80 16.73 0.16
N LYS A 5 8.59 17.00 -1.13
CA LYS A 5 7.41 16.57 -1.90
C LYS A 5 7.19 15.06 -1.88
N GLN A 6 8.25 14.26 -1.94
CA GLN A 6 8.15 12.80 -1.94
C GLN A 6 7.82 12.27 -0.54
N LYS A 7 8.34 12.90 0.52
CA LYS A 7 7.96 12.56 1.90
C LYS A 7 6.47 12.82 2.15
N LEU A 8 5.97 14.00 1.73
CA LEU A 8 4.56 14.36 1.81
C LEU A 8 3.69 13.39 1.02
N PHE A 9 4.05 13.11 -0.24
CA PHE A 9 3.35 12.14 -1.06
C PHE A 9 3.28 10.76 -0.36
N ASN A 10 4.41 10.27 0.14
CA ASN A 10 4.46 8.97 0.83
C ASN A 10 3.60 8.96 2.10
N PHE A 11 3.50 10.07 2.82
CA PHE A 11 2.65 10.20 3.99
C PHE A 11 1.16 10.10 3.62
N TYR A 12 0.70 10.93 2.66
CA TYR A 12 -0.69 10.87 2.18
C TYR A 12 -1.03 9.51 1.58
N TRP A 13 -0.10 8.90 0.84
CA TRP A 13 -0.30 7.61 0.23
C TRP A 13 -0.49 6.50 1.26
N LYS A 14 0.31 6.50 2.34
CA LYS A 14 0.12 5.57 3.46
C LYS A 14 -1.24 5.74 4.14
N ILE A 15 -1.71 6.97 4.33
CA ILE A 15 -3.04 7.24 4.91
C ILE A 15 -4.13 6.67 4.00
N TYR A 16 -4.05 6.91 2.69
CA TYR A 16 -5.00 6.38 1.72
C TYR A 16 -5.05 4.85 1.77
N ILE A 17 -3.88 4.19 1.74
CA ILE A 17 -3.75 2.73 1.87
C ILE A 17 -4.40 2.23 3.16
N SER A 18 -4.15 2.90 4.30
CA SER A 18 -4.75 2.53 5.59
C SER A 18 -6.27 2.60 5.58
N ILE A 19 -6.84 3.65 4.99
CA ILE A 19 -8.30 3.85 4.93
C ILE A 19 -8.94 2.78 4.06
N GLU A 20 -8.39 2.53 2.87
CA GLU A 20 -8.91 1.51 1.96
C GLU A 20 -8.77 0.10 2.55
N TYR A 21 -7.63 -0.20 3.19
CA TYR A 21 -7.44 -1.46 3.91
C TYR A 21 -8.47 -1.63 5.03
N PHE A 22 -8.73 -0.58 5.81
CA PHE A 22 -9.73 -0.61 6.87
C PHE A 22 -11.16 -0.79 6.33
N LYS A 23 -11.51 -0.18 5.19
CA LYS A 23 -12.83 -0.37 4.56
C LYS A 23 -13.07 -1.83 4.22
N THR A 24 -12.07 -2.50 3.66
CA THR A 24 -12.11 -3.89 3.18
C THR A 24 -12.06 -4.90 4.33
N PHE A 25 -11.06 -4.79 5.21
CA PHE A 25 -10.78 -5.79 6.24
C PHE A 25 -11.33 -5.44 7.63
N LYS A 26 -11.95 -4.26 7.79
CA LYS A 26 -12.47 -3.74 9.07
C LYS A 26 -11.43 -3.70 10.20
N CYS A 27 -10.15 -3.73 9.85
CA CYS A 27 -9.03 -3.66 10.78
C CYS A 27 -7.93 -2.75 10.24
N LEU A 28 -7.12 -2.18 11.14
CA LEU A 28 -6.00 -1.33 10.75
C LEU A 28 -4.82 -2.18 10.29
N PRO A 29 -4.08 -1.76 9.25
CA PRO A 29 -2.86 -2.46 8.86
C PRO A 29 -1.77 -2.28 9.93
N LYS A 30 -1.06 -3.36 10.24
CA LYS A 30 0.06 -3.37 11.21
C LYS A 30 1.32 -2.75 10.61
N SER A 31 1.55 -2.96 9.30
CA SER A 31 2.69 -2.39 8.58
C SER A 31 2.32 -2.00 7.16
N ILE A 32 2.86 -0.86 6.69
CA ILE A 32 2.76 -0.39 5.30
C ILE A 32 4.14 0.02 4.82
N LYS A 33 4.65 -0.67 3.80
CA LYS A 33 5.89 -0.36 3.10
C LYS A 33 5.57 0.01 1.66
N LEU A 34 5.95 1.22 1.28
CA LEU A 34 5.82 1.68 -0.10
C LEU A 34 6.98 1.10 -0.92
N THR A 35 6.68 0.56 -2.10
CA THR A 35 7.66 0.11 -3.08
C THR A 35 7.92 1.24 -4.09
N ASP A 36 8.86 1.02 -5.01
CA ASP A 36 9.10 1.96 -6.12
C ASP A 36 7.88 2.07 -7.04
N ASN A 37 7.09 0.99 -7.15
CA ASN A 37 5.79 1.00 -7.79
C ASN A 37 4.70 1.43 -6.79
N LYS A 38 4.27 2.68 -6.87
CA LYS A 38 3.26 3.27 -5.97
C LYS A 38 1.95 2.46 -5.90
N ASN A 39 1.60 1.75 -6.98
CA ASN A 39 0.38 0.95 -7.04
C ASN A 39 0.52 -0.43 -6.36
N GLN A 40 1.72 -0.80 -5.93
CA GLN A 40 2.01 -2.10 -5.31
C GLN A 40 2.68 -1.96 -3.94
N PRO A 41 2.04 -1.30 -2.95
CA PRO A 41 2.55 -1.28 -1.58
C PRO A 41 2.52 -2.67 -0.95
N ILE A 42 3.43 -2.92 -0.01
CA ILE A 42 3.42 -4.10 0.84
C ILE A 42 2.68 -3.76 2.13
N VAL A 43 1.58 -4.44 2.40
CA VAL A 43 0.78 -4.27 3.62
C VAL A 43 0.78 -5.57 4.41
N ASN A 44 1.20 -5.52 5.68
CA ASN A 44 1.34 -6.71 6.54
C ASN A 44 2.21 -7.84 5.94
N GLY A 45 3.16 -7.50 5.07
CA GLY A 45 4.01 -8.48 4.39
C GLY A 45 3.47 -8.98 3.04
N TYR A 46 2.25 -8.63 2.67
CA TYR A 46 1.65 -9.00 1.39
C TYR A 46 1.77 -7.88 0.38
N LEU A 47 2.14 -8.20 -0.86
CA LEU A 47 2.13 -7.24 -1.97
C LEU A 47 0.67 -6.98 -2.37
N CYS A 48 0.22 -5.74 -2.23
CA CYS A 48 -1.16 -5.36 -2.48
C CYS A 48 -1.24 -4.49 -3.73
N ALA A 49 -2.12 -4.81 -4.67
CA ALA A 49 -2.36 -3.97 -5.85
C ALA A 49 -3.49 -2.95 -5.58
N PHE A 50 -3.14 -1.67 -5.66
CA PHE A 50 -4.08 -0.56 -5.58
C PHE A 50 -4.34 -0.01 -6.97
N LYS A 51 -5.57 -0.20 -7.48
CA LYS A 51 -6.03 0.55 -8.64
C LYS A 51 -6.54 1.90 -8.16
N LEU A 52 -6.04 2.98 -8.75
CA LEU A 52 -6.52 4.37 -8.55
C LEU A 52 -8.05 4.54 -8.74
N LYS A 53 -8.73 3.52 -9.26
CA LYS A 53 -10.19 3.42 -9.40
C LYS A 53 -10.93 3.05 -8.10
N GLY A 54 -10.26 2.97 -6.95
CA GLY A 54 -10.88 2.73 -5.65
C GLY A 54 -11.22 1.26 -5.36
N MET A 55 -10.57 0.32 -6.06
CA MET A 55 -10.72 -1.11 -5.82
C MET A 55 -9.36 -1.74 -5.48
N PHE A 56 -9.36 -2.48 -4.38
CA PHE A 56 -8.25 -3.30 -3.89
C PHE A 56 -8.39 -4.67 -4.54
N ASP A 57 -7.52 -5.02 -5.47
CA ASP A 57 -7.42 -6.41 -5.91
C ASP A 57 -6.35 -7.06 -5.04
N PHE A 58 -6.79 -7.87 -4.07
CA PHE A 58 -5.89 -8.76 -3.33
C PHE A 58 -5.53 -9.93 -4.25
N GLU A 59 -4.84 -9.64 -5.35
CA GLU A 59 -4.09 -10.67 -6.05
C GLU A 59 -2.92 -10.99 -5.12
N ASN A 60 -3.07 -12.07 -4.36
CA ASN A 60 -1.96 -12.78 -3.75
C ASN A 60 -1.00 -13.17 -4.88
N ILE A 61 -0.14 -12.24 -5.30
CA ILE A 61 1.12 -12.60 -5.92
C ILE A 61 1.95 -13.14 -4.77
N ILE A 62 1.66 -14.39 -4.38
CA ILE A 62 2.61 -15.26 -3.71
C ILE A 62 3.66 -15.54 -4.79
N THR A 63 4.51 -14.57 -5.06
CA THR A 63 5.86 -14.92 -5.43
C THR A 63 6.53 -15.22 -4.10
N ASP A 64 6.70 -16.51 -3.82
CA ASP A 64 7.73 -16.97 -2.90
C ASP A 64 9.01 -16.21 -3.24
N ILE A 65 9.35 -15.20 -2.44
CA ILE A 65 10.66 -14.58 -2.50
C ILE A 65 11.60 -15.56 -1.80
N TYR A 66 12.08 -16.54 -2.56
CA TYR A 66 13.33 -17.25 -2.26
C TYR A 66 14.52 -16.29 -2.39
#